data_AF-A0A650EQJ8-F1
#
_entry.id   AF-A0A650EQJ8-F1
#
_cell.length_a   1.000
_cell.length_b   1.000
_cell.length_c   1.000
_cell.angle_alpha   90.00
_cell.angle_beta   90.00
_cell.angle_gamma   90.00
#
_symmetry.space_group_name_H-M   'P 1'
#
loop_
_entity.id
_entity.type
_entity.pdbx_description
1 polymer ?
#
loop_
_entity_poly.entity_id
_entity_poly.type
_entity_poly.pdbx_seq_one_letter_code
_entity_poly.pdbx_strand_id
1 'polypeptide(L)'
;MFDDVTPDELVAHKAAVADATLDTARAIASDHLARSLSPFGFTQTRITKALTRRDSADPDFELLAPYEKRWAALVLRLLDPVAPQHLAVQDALSRGATWAEIGSALDISRQAAHRNFHKKT
;
A
#
# COMPACT_ATOMS: atom_id res chain seq x y z
N MET A 1 2.64 3.78 -35.28
CA MET A 1 1.18 3.99 -35.20
C MET A 1 0.82 4.15 -33.72
N PHE A 2 -0.26 4.84 -33.34
CA PHE A 2 -0.62 5.00 -31.92
C PHE A 2 -0.88 3.64 -31.22
N ASP A 3 -1.31 2.62 -31.99
CA ASP A 3 -1.62 1.27 -31.49
C ASP A 3 -0.43 0.27 -31.57
N ASP A 4 0.74 0.71 -32.04
CA ASP A 4 1.94 -0.15 -32.13
C ASP A 4 2.65 -0.25 -30.77
N VAL A 5 2.02 -0.95 -29.82
CA VAL A 5 2.64 -1.29 -28.53
C VAL A 5 3.12 -2.73 -28.60
N THR A 6 4.43 -2.95 -28.48
CA THR A 6 4.98 -4.31 -28.44
C THR A 6 4.52 -5.06 -27.17
N PRO A 7 4.57 -6.40 -27.15
CA PRO A 7 4.23 -7.16 -25.94
C PRO A 7 5.06 -6.75 -24.72
N ASP A 8 6.35 -6.46 -24.89
CA ASP A 8 7.25 -6.06 -23.81
C ASP A 8 6.92 -4.67 -23.27
N GLU A 9 6.64 -3.71 -24.15
CA GLU A 9 6.18 -2.37 -23.74
C GLU A 9 4.83 -2.46 -23.03
N LEU A 10 3.91 -3.31 -23.50
CA LEU A 10 2.63 -3.52 -22.85
C LEU A 10 2.79 -4.08 -21.44
N VAL A 11 3.75 -5.00 -21.22
CA VAL A 11 4.08 -5.50 -19.88
C VAL A 11 4.65 -4.40 -19.00
N ALA A 12 5.59 -3.60 -19.51
CA ALA A 12 6.16 -2.47 -18.77
C ALA A 12 5.11 -1.41 -18.40
N HIS A 13 4.20 -1.09 -19.33
CA HIS A 13 3.10 -0.16 -19.08
C HIS A 13 2.12 -0.69 -18.03
N LYS A 14 1.79 -1.99 -18.06
CA LYS A 14 0.95 -2.61 -17.03
C LYS A 14 1.60 -2.54 -15.65
N ALA A 15 2.91 -2.78 -15.56
CA ALA A 15 3.67 -2.62 -14.32
C ALA A 15 3.61 -1.17 -13.81
N ALA A 16 3.89 -0.20 -14.68
CA ALA A 16 3.82 1.22 -14.33
C ALA A 16 2.42 1.66 -13.86
N VAL A 17 1.36 1.14 -14.48
CA VAL A 17 -0.03 1.39 -14.05
C VAL A 17 -0.29 0.78 -12.67
N ALA A 18 0.20 -0.43 -12.40
CA ALA A 18 0.07 -1.06 -11.08
C ALA A 18 0.80 -0.26 -9.99
N ASP A 19 2.01 0.21 -10.27
CA ASP A 19 2.79 1.04 -9.36
C ASP A 19 2.11 2.39 -9.09
N ALA A 20 1.65 3.07 -10.13
CA ALA A 20 0.92 4.34 -9.99
C ALA A 20 -0.38 4.18 -9.17
N THR A 21 -1.05 3.04 -9.33
CA THR A 21 -2.26 2.71 -8.56
C THR A 21 -1.93 2.52 -7.08
N LEU A 22 -0.85 1.80 -6.77
CA LEU A 22 -0.38 1.61 -5.40
C LEU A 22 0.05 2.93 -4.76
N ASP A 23 0.79 3.77 -5.48
CA ASP A 23 1.23 5.08 -5.00
C ASP A 23 0.06 6.03 -4.75
N THR A 24 -0.97 5.97 -5.60
CA THR A 24 -2.21 6.72 -5.39
C THR A 24 -2.92 6.25 -4.12
N ALA A 25 -3.04 4.94 -3.90
CA ALA A 25 -3.65 4.39 -2.68
C ALA A 25 -2.87 4.79 -1.41
N ARG A 26 -1.53 4.77 -1.46
CA ARG A 26 -0.66 5.26 -0.39
C ARG A 26 -0.89 6.74 -0.10
N ALA A 27 -0.98 7.56 -1.14
CA ALA A 27 -1.24 8.99 -0.99
C ALA A 27 -2.61 9.23 -0.32
N ILE A 28 -3.66 8.50 -0.71
CA ILE A 28 -5.00 8.63 -0.10
C ILE A 28 -4.98 8.18 1.37
N ALA A 29 -4.34 7.05 1.68
CA ALA A 29 -4.21 6.59 3.06
C ALA A 29 -3.44 7.59 3.95
N SER A 30 -2.41 8.22 3.40
CA SER A 30 -1.65 9.28 4.08
C SER A 30 -2.46 10.56 4.26
N ASP A 31 -3.31 10.93 3.31
CA ASP A 31 -4.23 12.07 3.47
C ASP A 31 -5.21 11.82 4.63
N HIS A 32 -5.75 10.60 4.69
CA HIS A 32 -6.63 10.20 5.79
C HIS A 32 -5.93 10.31 7.15
N LEU A 33 -4.68 9.84 7.26
CA LEU A 33 -3.90 9.97 8.49
C LEU A 33 -3.52 11.43 8.79
N ALA A 34 -3.19 12.22 7.76
CA ALA A 34 -2.85 13.64 7.90
C ALA A 34 -3.97 14.45 8.54
N ARG A 35 -5.25 14.13 8.25
CA ARG A 35 -6.38 14.82 8.89
C ARG A 35 -6.34 14.73 10.41
N SER A 36 -5.99 13.56 10.95
CA SER A 36 -5.85 13.34 12.39
C SER A 36 -4.56 13.92 12.98
N LEU A 37 -3.50 14.03 12.17
CA LEU A 37 -2.18 14.51 12.61
C LEU A 37 -1.88 15.96 12.22
N SER A 38 -2.84 16.66 11.59
CA SER A 38 -2.67 18.03 11.12
C SER A 38 -2.28 19.03 12.20
N PRO A 39 -2.76 18.94 13.47
CA PRO A 39 -2.28 19.83 14.54
C PRO A 39 -0.79 19.68 14.86
N PHE A 40 -0.17 18.56 14.48
CA PHE A 40 1.24 18.27 14.66
C PHE A 40 2.08 18.59 13.41
N GLY A 41 1.51 19.23 12.39
CA GLY A 41 2.23 19.66 11.19
C GLY A 41 2.57 18.54 10.21
N PHE A 42 1.93 17.38 10.32
CA PHE A 42 2.08 16.31 9.33
C PHE A 42 1.19 16.57 8.11
N THR A 43 1.79 16.49 6.92
CA THR A 43 1.10 16.59 5.63
C THR A 43 1.04 15.22 4.97
N GLN A 44 0.11 15.06 4.02
CA GLN A 44 0.00 13.86 3.18
C GLN A 44 1.36 13.44 2.60
N THR A 45 2.06 14.36 1.92
CA THR A 45 3.35 14.08 1.27
C THR A 45 4.42 13.65 2.27
N ARG A 46 4.49 14.30 3.42
CA ARG A 46 5.46 13.99 4.49
C ARG A 46 5.21 12.59 5.06
N ILE A 47 3.95 12.25 5.35
CA ILE A 47 3.55 10.93 5.83
C ILE A 47 3.85 9.85 4.78
N THR A 48 3.43 10.05 3.53
CA THR A 48 3.67 9.08 2.45
C THR A 48 5.16 8.81 2.30
N LYS A 49 5.99 9.87 2.28
CA LYS A 49 7.43 9.74 2.16
C LYS A 49 8.04 8.95 3.33
N ALA A 50 7.73 9.34 4.57
CA ALA A 50 8.29 8.70 5.76
C ALA A 50 7.90 7.22 5.85
N LEU A 51 6.61 6.91 5.71
CA LEU A 51 6.10 5.54 5.79
C LEU A 51 6.54 4.67 4.60
N THR A 52 6.73 5.25 3.41
CA THR A 52 7.25 4.48 2.27
C THR A 52 8.74 4.18 2.42
N ARG A 53 9.54 5.16 2.88
CA ARG A 53 10.99 5.02 3.02
C ARG A 53 11.41 4.10 4.16
N ARG A 54 10.64 4.08 5.26
CA ARG A 54 10.90 3.27 6.46
C ARG A 54 12.31 3.44 7.04
N ASP A 55 12.86 4.66 6.95
CA ASP A 55 14.19 4.94 7.46
C ASP A 55 14.12 5.22 8.97
N SER A 56 14.71 4.35 9.78
CA SER A 56 14.76 4.50 11.24
C SER A 56 15.58 5.71 11.72
N ALA A 57 16.42 6.29 10.85
CA ALA A 57 17.12 7.54 11.14
C ALA A 57 16.26 8.79 10.83
N ASP A 58 15.07 8.62 10.26
CA ASP A 58 14.14 9.69 9.95
C ASP A 58 13.24 9.99 11.17
N PRO A 59 13.32 11.20 11.77
CA PRO A 59 12.46 11.55 12.90
C PRO A 59 10.97 11.46 12.59
N ASP A 60 10.58 11.67 11.33
CA ASP A 60 9.18 11.54 10.93
C ASP A 60 8.75 10.08 10.96
N PHE A 61 9.62 9.17 10.53
CA PHE A 61 9.31 7.75 10.57
C PHE A 61 9.22 7.24 12.00
N GLU A 62 10.09 7.68 12.90
CA GLU A 62 10.02 7.30 14.32
C GLU A 62 8.65 7.66 14.94
N LEU A 63 8.16 8.87 14.66
CA LEU A 63 6.85 9.34 15.13
C LEU A 63 5.68 8.62 14.45
N LEU A 64 5.84 8.19 13.20
CA LEU A 64 4.79 7.56 12.39
C LEU A 64 4.77 6.03 12.47
N ALA A 65 5.85 5.40 12.95
CA ALA A 65 5.99 3.94 13.05
C ALA A 65 4.80 3.26 13.74
N PRO A 66 4.19 3.80 14.82
CA PRO A 66 3.01 3.20 15.44
C PRO A 66 1.79 3.09 14.51
N TYR A 67 1.70 3.92 13.46
CA TYR A 67 0.59 3.94 12.51
C TYR A 67 0.83 3.06 11.29
N GLU A 68 2.06 2.60 11.06
CA GLU A 68 2.50 1.94 9.81
C GLU A 68 1.58 0.78 9.40
N LYS A 69 1.26 -0.12 10.33
CA LYS A 69 0.40 -1.28 10.04
C LYS A 69 -1.02 -0.89 9.66
N ARG A 70 -1.60 0.08 10.37
CA ARG A 70 -2.97 0.56 10.11
C ARG A 70 -3.05 1.31 8.78
N TRP A 71 -2.02 2.09 8.47
CA TRP A 71 -1.88 2.77 7.19
C TRP A 71 -1.79 1.76 6.04
N ALA A 72 -0.94 0.74 6.15
CA ALA A 72 -0.82 -0.31 5.13
C ALA A 72 -2.14 -1.11 4.93
N ALA A 73 -2.86 -1.40 6.02
CA ALA A 73 -4.17 -2.03 5.94
C ALA A 73 -5.22 -1.15 5.21
N LEU A 74 -5.15 0.17 5.36
CA LEU A 74 -6.01 1.09 4.60
C LEU A 74 -5.63 1.13 3.12
N VAL A 75 -4.33 1.11 2.78
CA VAL A 75 -3.87 1.00 1.38
C VAL A 75 -4.43 -0.26 0.72
N LEU A 76 -4.38 -1.40 1.41
CA LEU A 76 -4.99 -2.66 0.96
C LEU A 76 -6.49 -2.51 0.66
N ARG A 77 -7.24 -1.90 1.58
CA ARG A 77 -8.68 -1.66 1.44
C ARG A 77 -9.02 -0.77 0.25
N LEU A 78 -8.19 0.24 -0.01
CA LEU A 78 -8.41 1.17 -1.12
C LEU A 78 -8.19 0.51 -2.49
N LEU A 79 -7.39 -0.57 -2.54
CA LEU A 79 -7.13 -1.31 -3.77
C LEU A 79 -8.15 -2.43 -4.03
N ASP A 80 -9.04 -2.71 -3.07
CA ASP A 80 -10.08 -3.72 -3.22
C ASP A 80 -11.40 -3.12 -3.75
N PRO A 81 -11.99 -3.63 -4.85
CA PRO A 81 -11.46 -4.58 -5.85
C PRO A 81 -10.77 -3.88 -7.03
N VAL A 82 -10.41 -2.60 -6.88
CA VAL A 82 -9.97 -1.68 -7.95
C VAL A 82 -8.74 -2.19 -8.72
N ALA A 83 -7.82 -2.90 -8.07
CA ALA A 83 -6.60 -3.40 -8.71
C ALA A 83 -6.14 -4.75 -8.13
N PRO A 84 -5.29 -5.51 -8.84
CA PRO A 84 -4.66 -6.71 -8.29
C PRO A 84 -3.89 -6.41 -7.00
N GLN A 85 -4.36 -6.94 -5.87
CA GLN A 85 -3.87 -6.58 -4.53
C GLN A 85 -2.50 -7.16 -4.13
N HIS A 86 -1.92 -8.03 -4.97
CA HIS A 86 -0.67 -8.75 -4.66
C HIS A 86 0.46 -7.85 -4.14
N LEU A 87 0.75 -6.72 -4.81
CA LEU A 87 1.79 -5.79 -4.38
C LEU A 87 1.49 -5.16 -3.01
N ALA A 88 0.24 -4.81 -2.74
CA ALA A 88 -0.15 -4.24 -1.44
C ALA A 88 -0.20 -5.29 -0.32
N VAL A 89 -0.53 -6.55 -0.65
CA VAL A 89 -0.46 -7.66 0.32
C VAL A 89 0.99 -7.93 0.70
N GLN A 90 1.89 -7.95 -0.29
CA GLN A 90 3.34 -8.06 -0.07
C GLN A 90 3.87 -6.90 0.79
N ASP A 91 3.48 -5.66 0.47
CA ASP A 91 3.85 -4.47 1.25
C ASP A 91 3.38 -4.60 2.71
N ALA A 92 2.13 -4.97 2.95
CA ALA A 92 1.60 -5.17 4.30
C ALA A 92 2.33 -6.28 5.08
N LEU A 93 2.62 -7.41 4.45
CA LEU A 93 3.40 -8.50 5.07
C LEU A 93 4.82 -8.05 5.42
N SER A 94 5.49 -7.29 4.55
CA SER A 94 6.84 -6.74 4.80
C SER A 94 6.87 -5.74 5.98
N ARG A 95 5.69 -5.23 6.37
CA ARG A 95 5.46 -4.34 7.51
C ARG A 95 4.96 -5.10 8.75
N GLY A 96 4.94 -6.43 8.69
CA GLY A 96 4.56 -7.30 9.79
C GLY A 96 3.06 -7.37 10.04
N ALA A 97 2.23 -7.08 9.03
CA ALA A 97 0.82 -7.45 9.06
C ALA A 97 0.69 -8.99 9.00
N THR A 98 -0.26 -9.52 9.74
CA THR A 98 -0.59 -10.94 9.76
C THR A 98 -1.67 -11.27 8.73
N TRP A 99 -1.76 -12.53 8.33
CA TRP A 99 -2.85 -13.01 7.45
C TRP A 99 -4.26 -12.78 8.03
N ALA A 100 -4.40 -12.68 9.35
CA ALA A 100 -5.68 -12.35 9.98
C ALA A 100 -6.03 -10.87 9.78
N GLU A 101 -5.06 -9.97 9.95
CA GLU A 101 -5.24 -8.53 9.69
C GLU A 101 -5.51 -8.25 8.21
N ILE A 102 -4.82 -8.95 7.30
CA ILE A 102 -5.07 -8.87 5.86
C ILE A 102 -6.49 -9.37 5.51
N GLY A 103 -6.90 -10.51 6.08
CA GLY A 103 -8.25 -11.04 5.89
C GLY A 103 -9.32 -10.06 6.37
N SER A 104 -9.13 -9.49 7.57
CA SER A 104 -10.03 -8.47 8.11
C SER A 104 -10.08 -7.20 7.25
N ALA A 105 -8.96 -6.79 6.66
CA ALA A 105 -8.92 -5.62 5.78
C ALA A 105 -9.74 -5.86 4.50
N LEU A 106 -9.68 -7.08 3.95
CA LEU A 106 -10.34 -7.46 2.70
C LEU A 106 -11.70 -8.13 2.89
N ASP A 107 -12.24 -8.12 4.11
CA ASP A 107 -13.49 -8.79 4.49
C ASP A 107 -13.57 -10.29 4.06
N ILE A 108 -12.44 -11.00 4.22
CA ILE A 108 -12.33 -12.44 3.95
C ILE A 108 -11.71 -13.18 5.14
N SER A 109 -11.89 -14.51 5.18
CA SER A 109 -11.26 -15.32 6.22
C SER A 109 -9.73 -15.33 6.09
N ARG A 110 -9.02 -15.50 7.22
CA ARG A 110 -7.56 -15.71 7.26
C ARG A 110 -7.10 -16.80 6.28
N GLN A 111 -7.85 -17.91 6.19
CA GLN A 111 -7.52 -19.04 5.32
C GLN A 111 -7.67 -18.66 3.85
N ALA A 112 -8.71 -17.88 3.50
CA ALA A 112 -8.89 -17.36 2.16
C ALA A 112 -7.77 -16.39 1.78
N ALA A 113 -7.42 -15.44 2.66
CA ALA A 113 -6.31 -14.52 2.45
C ALA A 113 -4.99 -15.26 2.18
N HIS A 114 -4.63 -16.20 3.06
CA HIS A 114 -3.41 -17.01 2.88
C HIS A 114 -3.44 -17.78 1.55
N ARG A 115 -4.53 -18.50 1.25
CA ARG A 115 -4.64 -19.29 0.02
C ARG A 115 -4.51 -18.44 -1.25
N ASN A 116 -5.13 -17.25 -1.25
CA ASN A 116 -5.21 -16.40 -2.43
C ASN A 116 -3.88 -15.69 -2.74
N PHE A 117 -3.10 -15.33 -1.71
CA PHE A 117 -1.92 -14.46 -1.87
C PHE A 117 -0.58 -15.13 -1.55
N HIS A 118 -0.53 -16.18 -0.72
CA HIS A 118 0.74 -16.84 -0.34
C HIS A 118 1.50 -17.44 -1.54
N LYS A 119 0.81 -17.96 -2.56
CA LYS A 119 1.48 -18.57 -3.73
C LYS A 119 1.91 -17.57 -4.80
N LYS A 120 1.52 -16.30 -4.64
CA LYS A 120 1.82 -15.20 -5.58
C LYS A 120 2.83 -14.20 -4.99
N THR A 121 3.40 -14.55 -3.84
CA THR A 121 4.44 -13.82 -3.12
C THR A 121 5.71 -14.62 -3.20
#